data_AF-A0A950X9G9-F1
#
_entry.id   AF-A0A950X9G9-F1
#
_cell.length_a   1.000
_cell.length_b   1.000
_cell.length_c   1.000
_cell.angle_alpha   90.00
_cell.angle_beta   90.00
_cell.angle_gamma   90.00
#
_symmetry.space_group_name_H-M   'P 1'
#
loop_
_entity.id
_entity.type
_entity.pdbx_description
1 polymer ?
#
loop_
_entity_poly.entity_id
_entity_poly.type
_entity_poly.pdbx_seq_one_letter_code
_entity_poly.pdbx_strand_id
1 'polypeptide(L)' 'IEMIPTGGVNLQTVTDFFSAGSWAVGVGSELVDPTLIREKQYSLITERAGEWMERARSVRNR' A
#
# COMPACT_ATOMS: atom_id res chain seq x y z
N ILE A 1 -10.32 -13.92 13.04
CA ILE A 1 -9.80 -14.36 11.72
C ILE A 1 -8.80 -13.31 11.30
N GLU A 2 -7.59 -13.69 10.93
CA GLU A 2 -6.64 -12.76 10.32
C GLU A 2 -7.07 -12.49 8.88
N MET A 3 -7.32 -11.22 8.55
CA MET A 3 -7.86 -10.79 7.26
C MET A 3 -6.81 -9.98 6.48
N ILE A 4 -6.75 -10.24 5.17
CA ILE A 4 -5.89 -9.53 4.21
C ILE A 4 -6.75 -9.03 3.04
N PRO A 5 -7.41 -7.87 3.17
CA PRO A 5 -8.14 -7.25 2.06
C PRO A 5 -7.20 -6.86 0.92
N THR A 6 -7.62 -7.11 -0.32
CA THR A 6 -6.83 -6.88 -1.55
C THR A 6 -7.51 -5.95 -2.55
N GLY A 7 -8.77 -5.56 -2.32
CA GLY A 7 -9.57 -4.71 -3.21
C GLY A 7 -9.93 -3.38 -2.54
N GLY A 8 -9.76 -2.27 -3.28
CA GLY A 8 -10.05 -0.92 -2.77
C GLY A 8 -8.98 -0.33 -1.84
N VAL A 9 -7.80 -0.95 -1.76
CA VAL A 9 -6.68 -0.48 -0.95
C VAL A 9 -5.83 0.51 -1.75
N ASN A 10 -5.74 1.75 -1.28
CA ASN A 10 -4.85 2.79 -1.80
C ASN A 10 -4.25 3.61 -0.63
N LEU A 11 -3.41 4.61 -0.90
CA LEU A 11 -2.75 5.42 0.14
C LEU A 11 -3.72 6.20 1.06
N GLN A 12 -4.96 6.40 0.63
CA GLN A 12 -6.00 7.08 1.40
C GLN A 12 -6.76 6.09 2.29
N THR A 13 -7.01 4.87 1.82
CA THR A 13 -7.82 3.86 2.53
C THR A 13 -7.01 2.89 3.37
N VAL A 14 -5.70 2.78 3.13
CA VAL A 14 -4.82 1.82 3.82
C VAL A 14 -4.86 1.96 5.35
N THR A 15 -4.93 3.19 5.85
CA THR A 15 -4.99 3.44 7.30
C THR A 15 -6.30 2.95 7.91
N ASP A 16 -7.39 2.99 7.15
CA ASP A 16 -8.71 2.59 7.60
C ASP A 16 -8.79 1.07 7.72
N PHE A 17 -8.21 0.33 6.76
CA PHE A 17 -8.11 -1.12 6.83
C PHE A 17 -7.33 -1.60 8.07
N PHE A 18 -6.20 -0.97 8.38
CA PHE A 18 -5.45 -1.28 9.58
C PHE A 18 -6.21 -0.88 10.85
N SER A 19 -6.87 0.28 10.86
CA SER A 19 -7.69 0.73 11.98
C SER A 19 -8.90 -0.18 12.23
N ALA A 20 -9.43 -0.81 11.18
CA ALA A 20 -10.49 -1.81 11.27
C ALA A 20 -10.01 -3.20 11.75
N GLY A 21 -8.71 -3.35 12.06
CA GLY A 21 -8.14 -4.59 12.57
C GLY A 21 -7.66 -5.57 11.51
N SER A 22 -7.46 -5.12 10.26
CA SER A 22 -6.84 -5.97 9.23
C SER A 22 -5.40 -6.29 9.62
N TRP A 23 -5.00 -7.54 9.43
CA TRP A 23 -3.64 -8.00 9.76
C TRP A 23 -2.62 -7.49 8.74
N ALA A 24 -2.98 -7.53 7.45
CA ALA A 24 -2.22 -6.94 6.36
C ALA A 24 -3.18 -6.45 5.26
N VAL A 25 -2.64 -5.82 4.24
CA VAL A 25 -3.38 -5.45 3.03
C VAL A 25 -2.61 -5.92 1.80
N GLY A 26 -3.32 -6.40 0.79
CA GLY A 26 -2.75 -6.67 -0.52
C GLY A 26 -2.87 -5.45 -1.42
N VAL A 27 -1.77 -5.09 -2.09
CA VAL A 27 -1.72 -3.92 -2.97
C VAL A 27 -1.18 -4.36 -4.33
N GLY A 28 -1.90 -4.01 -5.40
CA GLY A 28 -1.55 -4.35 -6.77
C GLY A 28 -1.01 -3.15 -7.54
N SER A 29 -1.73 -2.77 -8.61
CA SER A 29 -1.37 -1.68 -9.53
C SER A 29 -1.22 -0.31 -8.86
N GLU A 30 -1.85 -0.11 -7.71
CA GLU A 30 -1.70 1.10 -6.88
C GLU A 30 -0.26 1.29 -6.36
N LEU A 31 0.47 0.20 -6.11
CA LEU A 31 1.88 0.23 -5.74
C LEU A 31 2.76 0.05 -6.99
N VAL A 32 2.45 -0.94 -7.81
CA VAL A 32 3.26 -1.34 -8.97
C VAL A 32 2.48 -1.06 -10.26
N ASP A 33 2.57 0.18 -10.73
CA ASP A 33 1.90 0.63 -11.95
C ASP A 33 2.52 -0.02 -13.20
N PRO A 34 1.74 -0.74 -14.03
CA PRO A 34 2.23 -1.36 -15.25
C PRO A 34 2.88 -0.37 -16.24
N THR A 35 2.46 0.89 -16.24
CA THR A 35 3.03 1.94 -17.07
C THR A 35 4.47 2.24 -16.65
N LEU A 36 4.71 2.36 -15.35
CA LEU A 36 6.06 2.55 -14.79
C LEU A 36 6.97 1.36 -15.11
N ILE A 37 6.44 0.13 -15.10
CA ILE A 37 7.19 -1.05 -15.53
C ILE A 37 7.58 -0.93 -17.00
N ARG A 38 6.62 -0.62 -17.89
CA ARG A 38 6.88 -0.50 -19.34
C ARG A 38 7.92 0.59 -19.64
N GLU A 39 7.86 1.69 -18.90
CA GLU A 39 8.79 2.82 -19.03
C GLU A 39 10.10 2.64 -18.26
N LYS A 40 10.28 1.51 -17.57
CA LYS A 40 11.45 1.18 -16.73
C LYS A 40 11.71 2.21 -15.62
N GLN A 41 10.66 2.87 -15.14
CA GLN A 41 10.71 3.88 -14.07
C GLN A 41 10.68 3.24 -12.68
N TYR A 42 11.64 2.35 -12.40
CA TYR A 42 11.70 1.60 -11.13
C TYR A 42 11.98 2.49 -9.91
N SER A 43 12.61 3.65 -10.12
CA SER A 43 12.82 4.65 -9.06
C SER A 43 11.49 5.17 -8.51
N LEU A 44 10.50 5.43 -9.38
CA LEU A 44 9.19 5.91 -8.95
C LEU A 44 8.40 4.83 -8.22
N ILE A 45 8.55 3.56 -8.60
CA ILE A 45 7.96 2.44 -7.84
C ILE A 45 8.57 2.38 -6.43
N THR A 46 9.88 2.63 -6.32
CA THR A 46 10.58 2.66 -5.02
C THR A 46 10.13 3.83 -4.15
N GLU A 47 9.99 5.02 -4.74
CA GLU A 47 9.45 6.21 -4.06
C GLU A 47 8.04 5.96 -3.52
N ARG A 48 7.13 5.45 -4.37
CA ARG A 48 5.78 5.06 -3.96
C ARG A 48 5.81 4.05 -2.82
N ALA A 49 6.66 3.01 -2.90
CA ALA A 49 6.80 2.03 -1.81
C ALA A 49 7.20 2.68 -0.48
N GLY A 50 8.02 3.74 -0.52
CA GLY A 50 8.35 4.58 0.64
C GLY A 50 7.11 5.21 1.26
N GLU A 51 6.27 5.87 0.45
CA GLU A 51 5.01 6.48 0.90
C GLU A 51 4.08 5.45 1.56
N TRP A 52 3.96 4.26 0.98
CA TRP A 52 3.17 3.16 1.55
C TRP A 52 3.68 2.73 2.93
N MET A 53 5.00 2.62 3.08
CA MET A 53 5.62 2.26 4.36
C MET A 53 5.42 3.34 5.41
N GLU A 54 5.48 4.62 5.04
CA GLU A 54 5.17 5.74 5.94
C GLU A 54 3.73 5.67 6.43
N ARG A 55 2.77 5.47 5.53
CA ARG A 55 1.35 5.33 5.89
C ARG A 55 1.11 4.13 6.81
N ALA A 56 1.65 2.96 6.48
CA ALA A 56 1.51 1.77 7.32
C ALA A 56 2.13 1.95 8.72
N ARG A 57 3.30 2.59 8.81
CA ARG A 57 3.98 2.89 10.10
C ARG A 57 3.20 3.89 10.93
N SER A 58 2.52 4.86 10.32
CA SER A 58 1.74 5.86 11.05
C SER A 58 0.61 5.26 11.90
N VAL A 59 0.09 4.10 11.49
CA VAL A 59 -0.96 3.38 12.23
C VAL A 59 -0.37 2.52 13.36
N ARG A 60 0.81 1.92 13.16
CA ARG A 60 1.44 1.03 14.15
C ARG A 60 2.01 1.75 15.38
N ASN A 61 2.35 3.03 15.25
CA ASN A 61 2.93 3.83 16.32
C ASN A 61 1.88 4.64 17.12
N ARG A 62 0.60 4.27 17.03
CA ARG A 62 -0.50 4.80 17.84
C ARG A 62 -0.90 3.79 18.89
#